data_AF-A0A2Z2HPU7-F1
#
_entry.id   AF-A0A2Z2HPU7-F1
#
_cell.length_a   1.000
_cell.length_b   1.000
_cell.length_c   1.000
_cell.angle_alpha   90.00
_cell.angle_beta   90.00
_cell.angle_gamma   90.00
#
_symmetry.space_group_name_H-M   'P 1'
#
loop_
_entity.id
_entity.type
_entity.pdbx_description
1 polymer ?
#
loop_
_entity_poly.entity_id
_entity_poly.type
_entity_poly.pdbx_seq_one_letter_code
_entity_poly.pdbx_strand_id
1 'polypeptide(L)'
;MIPQIDLSFELIVQGTLFSILTVLGLAIVAIAFQGYRRNQSRPMLFLAVGFAAIILPELAMTVVTRIVEISQFWTVTVFQVTNVFAFLCILYAITMDA
;
A
#
# COMPACT_ATOMS: atom_id res chain seq x y z
N MET A 1 -3.12 32.74 -7.50
CA MET A 1 -4.20 32.10 -8.28
C MET A 1 -3.77 30.67 -8.51
N ILE A 2 -4.33 29.72 -7.75
CA ILE A 2 -4.07 28.29 -7.99
C ILE A 2 -4.77 27.97 -9.32
N PRO A 3 -4.08 27.41 -10.32
CA PRO A 3 -4.73 27.01 -11.55
C PRO A 3 -5.84 26.01 -11.19
N GLN A 4 -7.10 26.33 -11.52
CA GLN A 4 -8.19 25.38 -11.42
C GLN A 4 -7.98 24.33 -12.51
N ILE A 5 -7.43 23.19 -12.10
CA ILE A 5 -7.30 22.01 -12.96
C ILE A 5 -8.70 21.42 -13.11
N ASP A 6 -9.03 20.94 -14.32
CA ASP A 6 -10.30 20.28 -14.57
C ASP A 6 -10.45 19.04 -13.66
N LEU A 7 -11.58 18.93 -12.96
CA LEU A 7 -11.91 17.80 -12.08
C LEU A 7 -11.73 16.45 -12.78
N SER A 8 -12.07 16.38 -14.07
CA SER A 8 -11.89 15.21 -14.93
C SER A 8 -10.43 14.77 -15.01
N PHE A 9 -9.51 15.72 -15.13
CA PHE A 9 -8.08 15.45 -15.22
C PHE A 9 -7.52 14.92 -13.90
N GLU A 10 -7.89 15.53 -12.77
CA GLU A 10 -7.46 15.07 -11.44
C GLU A 10 -7.90 13.62 -11.17
N LEU A 11 -9.15 13.29 -11.47
CA LEU A 11 -9.69 11.94 -11.29
C LEU A 11 -8.99 10.91 -12.19
N ILE A 12 -8.72 11.25 -13.45
CA ILE A 12 -8.01 10.37 -14.38
C ILE A 12 -6.58 10.11 -13.89
N VAL A 13 -5.86 11.16 -13.51
CA VAL A 13 -4.47 11.05 -13.05
C VAL A 13 -4.40 10.23 -11.76
N GLN A 14 -5.20 10.57 -10.75
CA GLN A 14 -5.21 9.84 -9.47
C GLN A 14 -5.67 8.39 -9.65
N GLY A 15 -6.73 8.15 -10.41
CA GLY A 15 -7.21 6.81 -10.70
C GLY A 15 -6.17 5.95 -11.40
N THR A 16 -5.47 6.51 -12.39
CA THR A 16 -4.40 5.82 -13.12
C THR A 16 -3.22 5.49 -12.22
N LEU A 17 -2.74 6.47 -11.43
CA LEU A 17 -1.63 6.25 -10.50
C LEU A 17 -1.97 5.20 -9.44
N PHE A 18 -3.16 5.29 -8.84
CA PHE A 18 -3.67 4.31 -7.89
C PHE A 18 -3.69 2.91 -8.49
N SER A 19 -4.16 2.77 -9.73
CA SER A 19 -4.22 1.48 -10.44
C SER A 19 -2.83 0.89 -10.64
N ILE A 20 -1.88 1.69 -11.11
CA ILE A 20 -0.49 1.27 -11.37
C ILE A 20 0.17 0.85 -10.04
N LEU A 21 0.07 1.67 -9.00
CA LEU A 21 0.64 1.38 -7.68
C LEU A 21 0.05 0.12 -7.07
N THR A 22 -1.27 -0.08 -7.21
CA THR A 22 -1.95 -1.30 -6.74
C THR A 22 -1.42 -2.53 -7.46
N VAL A 23 -1.31 -2.51 -8.79
CA VAL A 23 -0.83 -3.65 -9.57
C VAL A 23 0.62 -3.98 -9.22
N LEU A 24 1.49 -2.96 -9.18
CA LEU A 24 2.90 -3.15 -8.81
C LEU A 24 3.06 -3.67 -7.39
N GLY A 25 2.31 -3.09 -6.45
CA GLY A 25 2.31 -3.50 -5.07
C GLY A 25 1.88 -4.97 -4.91
N LEU A 26 0.75 -5.37 -5.51
CA LEU A 26 0.26 -6.74 -5.46
C LEU A 26 1.24 -7.71 -6.11
N ALA A 27 1.90 -7.31 -7.20
CA ALA A 27 2.95 -8.11 -7.82
C ALA A 27 4.13 -8.34 -6.85
N ILE A 28 4.58 -7.30 -6.14
CA ILE A 28 5.64 -7.41 -5.13
C ILE A 28 5.24 -8.36 -4.01
N VAL A 29 4.02 -8.21 -3.47
CA VAL A 29 3.50 -9.12 -2.42
C VAL A 29 3.46 -10.56 -2.92
N ALA A 30 2.95 -10.79 -4.14
CA ALA A 30 2.85 -12.12 -4.73
C ALA A 30 4.22 -12.75 -4.96
N ILE A 31 5.20 -11.98 -5.46
CA ILE A 31 6.57 -12.45 -5.69
C ILE A 31 7.27 -12.75 -4.37
N ALA A 32 7.18 -11.85 -3.39
CA ALA A 32 7.79 -12.05 -2.06
C ALA A 32 7.18 -13.26 -1.35
N PHE A 33 5.86 -13.44 -1.43
CA PHE A 33 5.19 -14.62 -0.87
C PHE A 33 5.58 -15.92 -1.57
N GLN A 34 5.69 -15.92 -2.91
CA GLN A 34 6.20 -17.07 -3.64
C GLN A 34 7.66 -17.39 -3.30
N GLY A 35 8.50 -16.37 -3.14
CA GLY A 35 9.88 -16.50 -2.68
C GLY A 35 9.96 -17.11 -1.27
N TYR A 36 9.12 -16.65 -0.34
CA TYR A 36 8.97 -17.26 0.98
C TYR A 36 8.57 -18.74 0.85
N ARG A 37 7.56 -19.06 0.03
CA ARG A 37 7.10 -20.45 -0.12
C ARG A 37 8.18 -21.37 -0.71
N ARG A 38 8.96 -20.87 -1.68
CA ARG A 38 10.00 -21.65 -2.38
C ARG A 38 11.27 -21.82 -1.55
N ASN A 39 11.72 -20.77 -0.87
CA ASN A 39 13.03 -20.73 -0.22
C ASN A 39 12.94 -20.75 1.32
N GLN A 40 11.73 -20.71 1.90
CA GLN A 40 11.50 -20.58 3.35
C GLN A 40 12.25 -19.41 4.00
N SER A 41 12.59 -18.39 3.20
CA SER A 41 13.27 -17.19 3.67
C SER A 41 12.28 -16.35 4.49
N ARG A 42 12.41 -16.42 5.82
CA ARG A 42 11.64 -15.60 6.77
C ARG A 42 11.69 -14.10 6.40
N PRO A 43 12.85 -13.52 6.03
CA PRO A 43 12.93 -12.16 5.50
C PRO A 43 11.92 -11.83 4.39
N MET A 44 11.76 -12.73 3.40
CA MET A 44 10.81 -12.51 2.30
C MET A 44 9.34 -12.47 2.76
N LEU A 45 8.99 -13.16 3.85
CA LEU A 45 7.65 -13.06 4.43
C LEU A 45 7.42 -11.68 5.04
N PHE A 46 8.40 -11.14 5.78
CA PHE A 46 8.29 -9.80 6.34
C PHE A 46 8.20 -8.73 5.24
N LEU A 47 8.92 -8.92 4.14
CA LEU A 47 8.79 -8.07 2.96
C LEU A 47 7.36 -8.15 2.37
N ALA A 48 6.83 -9.36 2.19
CA ALA A 48 5.47 -9.56 1.67
C ALA A 48 4.41 -8.92 2.58
N VAL A 49 4.53 -9.09 3.90
CA VAL A 49 3.64 -8.50 4.90
C VAL A 49 3.75 -6.98 4.89
N GLY A 50 4.96 -6.42 4.81
CA GLY A 50 5.18 -4.98 4.76
C GLY A 50 4.53 -4.34 3.54
N PHE A 51 4.73 -4.89 2.35
CA PHE A 51 4.06 -4.37 1.15
C PHE A 51 2.54 -4.56 1.19
N ALA A 52 2.05 -5.70 1.70
CA ALA A 52 0.62 -5.92 1.87
C ALA A 52 -0.01 -4.90 2.84
N ALA A 53 0.71 -4.54 3.89
CA ALA A 53 0.31 -3.52 4.85
C ALA A 53 0.24 -2.10 4.23
N ILE A 54 0.97 -1.81 3.14
CA ILE A 54 0.82 -0.53 2.41
C ILE A 54 -0.44 -0.56 1.54
N ILE A 55 -0.63 -1.65 0.78
CA ILE A 55 -1.62 -1.69 -0.32
C ILE A 55 -3.03 -2.01 0.19
N LEU A 56 -3.16 -2.94 1.15
CA LEU A 56 -4.46 -3.40 1.60
C LEU A 56 -5.30 -2.29 2.26
N PRO A 57 -4.74 -1.40 3.10
CA PRO A 57 -5.50 -0.26 3.61
C PRO A 57 -5.96 0.68 2.50
N GLU A 58 -5.12 0.95 1.49
CA GLU A 58 -5.50 1.82 0.37
C GLU A 58 -6.67 1.24 -0.44
N LEU A 59 -6.61 -0.06 -0.73
CA LEU A 59 -7.71 -0.79 -1.37
C LEU A 59 -8.97 -0.79 -0.49
N ALA A 60 -8.82 -1.09 0.79
CA ALA A 60 -9.94 -1.14 1.73
C ALA A 60 -10.62 0.24 1.85
N MET A 61 -9.84 1.30 2.02
CA MET A 61 -10.37 2.66 2.13
C MET A 61 -11.05 3.12 0.84
N THR A 62 -10.54 2.73 -0.33
CA THR A 62 -11.21 2.99 -1.62
C THR A 62 -12.59 2.36 -1.69
N VAL A 63 -12.81 1.19 -1.08
CA VAL A 63 -14.13 0.53 -1.03
C VAL A 63 -15.01 1.12 0.07
N VAL A 64 -14.47 1.31 1.28
CA VAL A 64 -15.23 1.77 2.45
C VAL A 64 -15.76 3.19 2.25
N THR A 65 -14.97 4.09 1.67
CA THR A 65 -15.39 5.48 1.40
C THR A 65 -16.51 5.61 0.36
N ARG A 66 -16.84 4.53 -0.37
CA ARG A 66 -18.03 4.49 -1.26
C ARG A 66 -19.33 4.27 -0.50
N ILE A 67 -19.26 3.77 0.73
CA ILE A 67 -20.41 3.35 1.53
C ILE A 67 -20.56 4.23 2.77
N VAL A 68 -19.44 4.69 3.34
CA VAL A 68 -19.39 5.46 4.58
C VAL A 68 -18.50 6.69 4.41
N GLU A 69 -19.00 7.86 4.81
CA GLU A 69 -18.18 9.06 4.92
C GLU A 69 -17.29 8.96 6.17
N ILE A 70 -15.97 8.89 5.95
CA ILE A 70 -14.97 8.85 7.02
C ILE A 70 -14.26 10.20 7.07
N SER A 71 -14.08 10.73 8.28
CA SER A 71 -13.30 11.95 8.48
C SER A 71 -11.88 11.79 7.96
N GLN A 72 -11.38 12.83 7.27
CA GLN A 72 -10.02 12.86 6.73
C GLN A 72 -8.96 12.57 7.80
N PHE A 73 -9.20 13.00 9.05
CA PHE A 73 -8.30 12.71 10.17
C PHE A 73 -8.09 11.19 10.34
N TRP A 74 -9.18 10.42 10.45
CA TRP A 74 -9.12 8.97 10.63
C TRP A 74 -8.49 8.25 9.44
N THR A 75 -8.82 8.68 8.22
CA THR A 75 -8.23 8.13 6.99
C THR A 75 -6.71 8.28 6.99
N VAL A 76 -6.20 9.48 7.28
CA VAL A 76 -4.76 9.75 7.32
C VAL A 76 -4.09 8.99 8.46
N THR A 77 -4.71 8.92 9.65
CA THR A 77 -4.17 8.17 10.79
C THR A 77 -4.03 6.68 10.48
N VAL A 78 -5.03 6.05 9.87
CA VAL A 78 -4.97 4.63 9.48
C VAL A 78 -3.82 4.39 8.49
N PHE A 79 -3.66 5.25 7.48
CA PHE A 79 -2.55 5.12 6.53
C PHE A 79 -1.20 5.31 7.19
N GLN A 80 -1.04 6.30 8.09
CA GLN A 80 0.23 6.52 8.77
C GLN A 80 0.61 5.36 9.70
N VAL A 81 -0.34 4.86 10.51
CA VAL A 81 -0.09 3.72 11.40
C VAL A 81 0.29 2.49 10.59
N THR A 82 -0.41 2.23 9.49
CA THR A 82 -0.12 1.05 8.67
C THR A 82 1.19 1.19 7.90
N ASN A 83 1.55 2.40 7.45
CA ASN A 83 2.85 2.68 6.84
C ASN A 83 4.01 2.52 7.82
N VAL A 84 3.85 2.98 9.07
CA VAL A 84 4.87 2.74 10.12
C VAL A 84 5.07 1.26 10.33
N PHE A 85 3.99 0.49 10.48
CA PHE A 85 4.06 -0.97 10.61
C PHE A 85 4.74 -1.62 9.39
N ALA A 86 4.34 -1.21 8.18
CA ALA A 86 4.93 -1.71 6.94
C ALA A 86 6.44 -1.46 6.85
N PHE A 87 6.87 -0.25 7.17
CA PHE A 87 8.30 0.11 7.15
C PHE A 87 9.10 -0.66 8.21
N LEU A 88 8.52 -0.92 9.39
CA LEU A 88 9.15 -1.78 10.39
C LEU A 88 9.32 -3.21 9.87
N CYS A 89 8.30 -3.77 9.19
CA CYS A 89 8.40 -5.09 8.58
C CYS A 89 9.47 -5.14 7.47
N ILE A 90 9.51 -4.13 6.59
CA ILE A 90 10.49 -4.06 5.50
C ILE A 90 11.90 -3.89 6.06
N LEU A 91 12.09 -3.03 7.06
CA LEU A 91 13.37 -2.84 7.72
C LEU A 91 13.83 -4.14 8.37
N TYR A 92 12.93 -4.82 9.11
CA TYR A 92 13.23 -6.12 9.72
C TYR A 92 13.64 -7.16 8.67
N ALA A 93 12.94 -7.22 7.54
CA ALA A 93 13.29 -8.12 6.43
C ALA A 93 14.72 -7.88 5.96
N ILE A 94 15.09 -6.63 5.70
CA ILE A 94 16.42 -6.26 5.20
C ILE A 94 17.50 -6.55 6.25
N THR A 95 17.24 -6.26 7.53
CA THR A 95 18.23 -6.50 8.61
C THR A 95 18.44 -7.97 8.94
N MET A 96 17.49 -8.84 8.57
CA MET A 96 17.58 -10.28 8.82
C MET A 96 18.34 -11.00 7.70
N ASP A 97 18.42 -10.40 6.50
CA ASP A 97 19.20 -10.89 5.35
C ASP A 97 20.63 -10.30 5.29
N ALA A 98 20.94 -9.27 6.09
CA ALA A 98 22.25 -8.59 6.14
C ALA A 98 23.21 -9.24 7.14
#